data_AF-A0A7V8BK61-F1
#
_entry.id   AF-A0A7V8BK61-F1
#
_cell.length_a   1.000
_cell.length_b   1.000
_cell.length_c   1.000
_cell.angle_alpha   90.00
_cell.angle_beta   90.00
_cell.angle_gamma   90.00
#
_symmetry.space_group_name_H-M   'P 1'
#
loop_
_entity.id
_entity.type
_entity.pdbx_description
1 polymer ?
#
loop_
_entity_poly.entity_id
_entity_poly.type
_entity_poly.pdbx_seq_one_letter_code
_entity_poly.pdbx_strand_id
1 'polypeptide(L)'
;MTERPEPRPQAAQALSPREGAESSGLAALTREGVGTERAQPQAAGLTIWHRLDRALARLRPHREWAALLIDAVLVAVAWNATYLFRLGFERWFRVRPDYDHWVMLGIVGVYAVLFRVFGVPKGIWRFSGFGEVQRLALACAVAGALSGAAVMLLGLREVPRAVLALHPVITLMAVALARLAYRMLYEHARSRITGSDSEVRRALVLGAGEAARLLVAGIHQQGWIVLGFLDDDPHKRGARVAGVPVLGPLEALRDKATVGSATHLIMAMPSVRGARRRELLELAAGSGLPVVTVPSADELRDGNQRIDRLRDIEPEDLLGREPVQLDEAGIASTLRDKTVLITGAGGSIGAELCRQVAQYQPARMVLYELSEFNLYNIEQDLGERFPALPLARVIGDVKDLDHLRHTLGQYAPQVVFHAAAFKHVPLMEEGNALAALRNNTLGTYHAALAAGEARVERFVLI
;
A
#
# COMPACT_ATOMS: atom_id res chain seq x y z
N MET A 1 41.20 0.26 -63.71
CA MET A 1 42.24 0.70 -64.67
C MET A 1 41.92 2.13 -65.05
N THR A 2 42.51 3.07 -64.31
CA THR A 2 43.75 3.82 -64.66
C THR A 2 43.41 5.02 -65.55
N GLU A 3 43.26 6.20 -64.96
CA GLU A 3 44.32 7.21 -64.76
C GLU A 3 44.80 7.84 -66.06
N ARG A 4 44.77 9.19 -66.11
CA ARG A 4 45.85 10.04 -66.66
C ARG A 4 45.54 11.54 -66.45
N PRO A 5 46.54 12.45 -66.52
CA PRO A 5 47.10 13.08 -65.33
C PRO A 5 47.16 14.64 -65.43
N GLU A 6 47.81 15.26 -64.44
CA GLU A 6 48.11 16.69 -64.31
C GLU A 6 48.82 17.34 -65.52
N PRO A 7 48.91 18.69 -65.55
CA PRO A 7 50.11 19.34 -65.01
C PRO A 7 49.89 20.65 -64.22
N ARG A 8 50.69 20.85 -63.16
CA ARG A 8 51.22 22.15 -62.65
C ARG A 8 52.52 22.51 -63.42
N PRO A 9 53.21 23.68 -63.29
CA PRO A 9 53.26 24.71 -62.21
C PRO A 9 53.17 26.18 -62.77
N GLN A 10 53.28 27.32 -62.09
CA GLN A 10 54.08 27.89 -60.97
C GLN A 10 53.23 29.02 -60.30
N ALA A 11 53.06 29.15 -58.97
CA ALA A 11 53.96 29.76 -57.98
C ALA A 11 54.44 31.18 -58.38
N ALA A 12 54.40 32.25 -57.57
CA ALA A 12 54.04 32.48 -56.17
C ALA A 12 54.06 34.00 -55.89
N GLN A 13 53.26 34.46 -54.93
CA GLN A 13 53.61 35.42 -53.86
C GLN A 13 52.33 35.65 -53.03
N ALA A 14 52.09 34.87 -51.98
CA ALA A 14 52.70 34.97 -50.66
C ALA A 14 52.26 36.23 -49.89
N LEU A 15 51.22 36.07 -49.07
CA LEU A 15 51.19 36.53 -47.68
C LEU A 15 50.37 35.48 -46.88
N SER A 16 51.08 34.75 -46.02
CA SER A 16 50.57 33.77 -45.05
C SER A 16 50.39 34.45 -43.66
N PRO A 17 49.90 33.78 -42.60
CA PRO A 17 49.31 32.44 -42.52
C PRO A 17 48.00 32.32 -41.69
N ARG A 18 47.27 31.25 -42.00
CA ARG A 18 46.57 30.28 -41.12
C ARG A 18 45.97 30.72 -39.77
N GLU A 19 44.65 30.53 -39.72
CA GLU A 19 43.90 29.59 -38.85
C GLU A 19 44.25 29.52 -37.35
N GLY A 20 43.23 29.71 -36.51
CA GLY A 20 43.14 28.98 -35.26
C GLY A 20 42.36 29.67 -34.15
N ALA A 21 41.24 29.07 -33.81
CA ALA A 21 40.64 29.04 -32.48
C ALA A 21 40.04 30.34 -31.93
N GLU A 22 38.71 30.38 -31.99
CA GLU A 22 37.86 31.16 -31.09
C GLU A 22 38.22 30.86 -29.63
N SER A 23 38.91 31.81 -28.98
CA SER A 23 38.93 31.94 -27.54
C SER A 23 39.29 33.37 -27.13
N SER A 24 38.55 33.88 -26.13
CA SER A 24 38.99 34.84 -25.11
C SER A 24 39.03 36.35 -25.44
N GLY A 25 38.14 37.11 -24.77
CA GLY A 25 38.60 38.22 -23.92
C GLY A 25 38.15 39.65 -24.21
N LEU A 26 36.97 40.04 -23.72
CA LEU A 26 36.73 41.35 -23.07
C LEU A 26 35.91 41.00 -21.80
N ALA A 27 36.43 40.95 -20.57
CA ALA A 27 37.18 41.94 -19.81
C ALA A 27 36.46 43.29 -19.73
N ALA A 28 35.43 43.37 -18.87
CA ALA A 28 35.27 44.38 -17.81
C ALA A 28 33.80 44.47 -17.38
N LEU A 29 33.52 44.14 -16.11
CA LEU A 29 32.76 44.97 -15.16
C LEU A 29 32.54 44.17 -13.85
N THR A 30 33.37 44.50 -12.86
CA THR A 30 33.03 44.71 -11.43
C THR A 30 32.12 43.68 -10.74
N ARG A 31 32.65 42.74 -9.93
CA ARG A 31 32.93 42.88 -8.47
C ARG A 31 31.82 43.56 -7.65
N GLU A 32 30.81 42.78 -7.29
CA GLU A 32 30.12 42.77 -5.98
C GLU A 32 29.79 41.29 -5.70
N GLY A 33 30.40 40.61 -4.73
CA GLY A 33 30.04 40.74 -3.33
C GLY A 33 29.07 39.64 -2.87
N VAL A 34 29.23 38.37 -3.30
CA VAL A 34 28.43 37.26 -2.76
C VAL A 34 29.11 36.72 -1.50
N GLY A 35 28.64 37.19 -0.34
CA GLY A 35 28.98 36.63 0.96
C GLY A 35 28.48 35.19 1.06
N THR A 36 29.41 34.24 1.10
CA THR A 36 29.15 32.86 1.49
C THR A 36 28.99 32.79 3.01
N GLU A 37 27.77 32.95 3.52
CA GLU A 37 27.43 32.44 4.85
C GLU A 37 27.36 30.91 4.76
N ARG A 38 28.44 30.26 5.19
CA ARG A 38 28.45 28.84 5.52
C ARG A 38 27.53 28.62 6.71
N ALA A 39 26.27 28.26 6.46
CA ALA A 39 25.42 27.67 7.48
C ALA A 39 26.00 26.30 7.88
N GLN A 40 26.70 26.25 9.01
CA GLN A 40 27.02 25.01 9.71
C GLN A 40 25.72 24.25 9.98
N PRO A 41 25.65 22.92 9.76
CA PRO A 41 24.53 22.14 10.25
C PRO A 41 24.58 22.18 11.77
N GLN A 42 23.66 22.94 12.38
CA GLN A 42 23.41 22.87 13.81
C GLN A 42 23.08 21.41 14.12
N ALA A 43 23.93 20.79 14.95
CA ALA A 43 23.66 19.51 15.55
C ALA A 43 22.36 19.65 16.37
N ALA A 44 21.23 19.31 15.74
CA ALA A 44 19.94 19.21 16.40
C ALA A 44 20.07 18.12 17.48
N GLY A 45 20.36 18.58 18.70
CA GLY A 45 20.30 17.74 19.89
C GLY A 45 18.95 17.05 19.91
N LEU A 46 18.98 15.72 19.94
CA LEU A 46 17.79 14.87 20.05
C LEU A 46 16.86 15.44 21.12
N THR A 47 15.70 15.94 20.70
CA THR A 47 14.68 16.46 21.62
C THR A 47 14.34 15.41 22.67
N ILE A 48 13.89 15.84 23.85
CA ILE A 48 13.47 14.94 24.95
C ILE A 48 12.53 13.82 24.44
N TRP A 49 11.70 14.13 23.44
CA TRP A 49 10.81 13.19 22.77
C TRP A 49 11.52 12.09 21.97
N HIS A 50 12.66 12.39 21.34
CA HIS A 50 13.49 11.37 20.67
C HIS A 50 14.19 10.46 21.68
N ARG A 51 14.57 10.99 22.84
CA ARG A 51 15.12 10.18 23.94
C ARG A 51 14.02 9.29 24.55
N LEU A 52 12.81 9.82 24.69
CA LEU A 52 11.63 9.09 25.13
C LEU A 52 11.27 7.96 24.15
N ASP A 53 11.25 8.23 22.85
CA ASP A 53 10.93 7.23 21.83
C ASP A 53 11.99 6.13 21.75
N ARG A 54 13.28 6.46 21.87
CA ARG A 54 14.36 5.45 22.00
C ARG A 54 14.25 4.64 23.28
N ALA A 55 13.87 5.24 24.40
CA ALA A 55 13.67 4.53 25.66
C ALA A 55 12.45 3.58 25.57
N LEU A 56 11.34 4.06 24.98
CA LEU A 56 10.14 3.26 24.71
C LEU A 56 10.41 2.15 23.68
N ALA A 57 11.30 2.37 22.71
CA ALA A 57 11.76 1.37 21.75
C ALA A 57 12.55 0.24 22.41
N ARG A 58 13.40 0.55 23.41
CA ARG A 58 14.14 -0.46 24.20
C ARG A 58 13.23 -1.30 25.11
N LEU A 59 12.09 -0.75 25.54
CA LEU A 59 11.08 -1.46 26.33
C LEU A 59 10.14 -2.33 25.46
N ARG A 60 10.29 -2.34 24.13
CA ARG A 60 9.41 -3.10 23.21
C ARG A 60 9.42 -4.64 23.34
N PRO A 61 10.53 -5.33 23.70
CA PRO A 61 10.52 -6.78 23.89
C PRO A 61 9.69 -7.23 25.11
N HIS A 62 9.57 -6.36 26.12
CA HIS A 62 8.81 -6.62 27.34
C HIS A 62 7.43 -5.94 27.33
N ARG A 63 6.93 -5.55 26.15
CA ARG A 63 5.69 -4.79 25.96
C ARG A 63 4.46 -5.40 26.61
N GLU A 64 4.28 -6.72 26.46
CA GLU A 64 3.12 -7.40 27.03
C GLU A 64 3.16 -7.34 28.56
N TRP A 65 4.34 -7.50 29.15
CA TRP A 65 4.53 -7.46 30.61
C TRP A 65 4.42 -6.04 31.17
N ALA A 66 4.98 -5.04 30.50
CA ALA A 66 4.85 -3.64 30.90
C ALA A 66 3.40 -3.16 30.78
N ALA A 67 2.69 -3.52 29.70
CA ALA A 67 1.27 -3.21 29.54
C ALA A 67 0.41 -3.89 30.61
N LEU A 68 0.69 -5.16 30.91
CA LEU A 68 -0.01 -5.89 31.96
C LEU A 68 0.26 -5.29 33.35
N LEU A 69 1.49 -4.83 33.63
CA LEU A 69 1.83 -4.15 34.86
C LEU A 69 1.07 -2.82 34.99
N ILE A 70 1.01 -2.03 33.92
CA ILE A 70 0.26 -0.77 33.89
C ILE A 70 -1.24 -1.05 34.11
N ASP A 71 -1.81 -2.04 33.42
CA ASP A 71 -3.20 -2.45 33.59
C ASP A 71 -3.46 -2.92 35.03
N ALA A 72 -2.54 -3.69 35.63
CA ALA A 72 -2.65 -4.15 37.02
C ALA A 72 -2.64 -2.99 38.02
N VAL A 73 -1.78 -1.99 37.79
CA VAL A 73 -1.77 -0.75 38.58
C VAL A 73 -3.09 0.01 38.39
N LEU A 74 -3.61 0.10 37.16
CA LEU A 74 -4.90 0.74 36.89
C LEU A 74 -6.06 0.02 37.56
N VAL A 75 -6.05 -1.31 37.62
CA VAL A 75 -7.05 -2.10 38.37
C VAL A 75 -6.99 -1.78 39.86
N ALA A 76 -5.79 -1.71 40.44
CA ALA A 76 -5.62 -1.33 41.85
C ALA A 76 -6.09 0.11 42.13
N VAL A 77 -5.78 1.05 41.23
CA VAL A 77 -6.27 2.44 41.31
C VAL A 77 -7.80 2.47 41.17
N ALA A 78 -8.37 1.69 40.24
CA ALA A 78 -9.81 1.59 40.05
C ALA A 78 -10.52 1.01 41.28
N TRP A 79 -9.90 0.04 41.98
CA TRP A 79 -10.42 -0.49 43.25
C TRP A 79 -10.55 0.62 44.30
N ASN A 80 -9.51 1.44 44.43
CA ASN A 80 -9.51 2.59 45.33
C ASN A 80 -10.52 3.66 44.93
N ALA A 81 -10.59 3.99 43.64
CA ALA A 81 -11.58 4.92 43.10
C ALA A 81 -13.02 4.44 43.31
N THR A 82 -13.28 3.13 43.19
CA THR A 82 -14.63 2.57 43.41
C THR A 82 -15.06 2.72 44.87
N TYR A 83 -14.16 2.46 45.82
CA TYR A 83 -14.40 2.69 47.24
C TYR A 83 -14.63 4.17 47.55
N LEU A 84 -13.81 5.05 46.97
CA LEU A 84 -13.93 6.49 47.15
C LEU A 84 -15.28 7.00 46.61
N PHE A 85 -15.68 6.57 45.41
CA PHE A 85 -16.97 6.91 44.82
C PHE A 85 -18.14 6.39 45.66
N ARG A 86 -18.01 5.21 46.27
CA ARG A 86 -19.08 4.61 47.07
C ARG A 86 -19.21 5.19 48.48
N LEU A 87 -18.09 5.45 49.15
CA LEU A 87 -18.07 5.82 50.58
C LEU A 87 -17.88 7.33 50.80
N GLY A 88 -17.42 8.07 49.80
CA GLY A 88 -17.01 9.46 49.95
C GLY A 88 -15.66 9.61 50.69
N PHE A 89 -15.05 10.79 50.58
CA PHE A 89 -13.70 11.06 51.11
C PHE A 89 -13.57 10.82 52.62
N GLU A 90 -14.59 11.17 53.41
CA GLU A 90 -14.52 11.07 54.88
C GLU A 90 -14.52 9.63 55.42
N ARG A 91 -15.21 8.73 54.73
CA ARG A 91 -15.40 7.34 55.19
C ARG A 91 -14.42 6.36 54.53
N TRP A 92 -13.74 6.78 53.47
CA TRP A 92 -12.83 5.95 52.68
C TRP A 92 -11.72 5.29 53.52
N PHE A 93 -11.12 6.02 54.46
CA PHE A 93 -10.05 5.49 55.32
C PHE A 93 -10.54 4.76 56.57
N ARG A 94 -11.75 5.05 57.07
CA ARG A 94 -12.22 4.56 58.37
C ARG A 94 -13.06 3.29 58.31
N VAL A 95 -13.69 3.02 57.16
CA VAL A 95 -14.71 1.95 57.01
C VAL A 95 -14.16 0.75 56.23
N ARG A 96 -12.88 0.76 55.85
CA ARG A 96 -12.27 -0.34 55.11
C ARG A 96 -11.89 -1.51 56.02
N PRO A 97 -12.17 -2.76 55.60
CA PRO A 97 -11.70 -3.94 56.30
C PRO A 97 -10.17 -4.00 56.36
N ASP A 98 -9.60 -4.52 57.44
CA ASP A 98 -8.15 -4.69 57.57
C ASP A 98 -7.58 -5.61 56.46
N TYR A 99 -8.39 -6.54 55.95
CA TYR A 99 -8.03 -7.45 54.86
C TYR A 99 -8.29 -6.91 53.44
N ASP A 100 -8.74 -5.66 53.27
CA ASP A 100 -9.06 -5.08 51.95
C ASP A 100 -7.88 -5.11 50.98
N HIS A 101 -6.65 -4.94 51.48
CA HIS A 101 -5.44 -4.99 50.66
C HIS A 101 -5.19 -6.39 50.06
N TRP A 102 -5.51 -7.46 50.80
CA TRP A 102 -5.44 -8.84 50.27
C TRP A 102 -6.53 -9.10 49.24
N VAL A 103 -7.74 -8.57 49.46
CA VAL A 103 -8.83 -8.63 48.49
C VAL A 103 -8.43 -7.90 47.20
N MET A 104 -7.90 -6.69 47.31
CA MET A 104 -7.39 -5.92 46.17
C MET A 104 -6.31 -6.71 45.41
N LEU A 105 -5.35 -7.32 46.10
CA LEU A 105 -4.30 -8.12 45.46
C LEU A 105 -4.88 -9.33 44.71
N GLY A 106 -5.85 -10.02 45.30
CA GLY A 106 -6.56 -11.12 44.65
C GLY A 106 -7.30 -10.67 43.39
N ILE A 107 -8.02 -9.54 43.46
CA ILE A 107 -8.73 -8.95 42.33
C ILE A 107 -7.76 -8.56 41.21
N VAL A 108 -6.66 -7.88 41.55
CA VAL A 108 -5.62 -7.52 40.58
C VAL A 108 -5.05 -8.78 39.90
N GLY A 109 -4.83 -9.86 40.66
CA GLY A 109 -4.40 -11.15 40.12
C GLY A 109 -5.39 -11.74 39.12
N VAL A 110 -6.68 -11.79 39.47
CA VAL A 110 -7.74 -12.29 38.58
C VAL A 110 -7.83 -11.46 37.30
N TYR A 111 -7.80 -10.12 37.40
CA TYR A 111 -7.82 -9.23 36.24
C TYR A 111 -6.58 -9.40 35.36
N ALA A 112 -5.38 -9.54 35.96
CA ALA A 112 -4.15 -9.77 35.21
C ALA A 112 -4.19 -11.10 34.43
N VAL A 113 -4.68 -12.17 35.05
CA VAL A 113 -4.85 -13.47 34.38
C VAL A 113 -5.86 -13.37 33.24
N LEU A 114 -7.03 -12.75 33.47
CA LEU A 114 -8.03 -12.65 32.41
C LEU A 114 -7.60 -11.71 31.28
N PHE A 115 -6.95 -10.59 31.59
CA PHE A 115 -6.43 -9.70 30.54
C PHE A 115 -5.39 -10.42 29.67
N ARG A 116 -4.56 -11.28 30.28
CA ARG A 116 -3.65 -12.17 29.56
C ARG A 116 -4.39 -13.16 28.65
N VAL A 117 -5.40 -13.87 29.18
CA VAL A 117 -6.18 -14.89 28.44
C VAL A 117 -6.95 -14.29 27.27
N PHE A 118 -7.62 -13.15 27.48
CA PHE A 118 -8.36 -12.43 26.45
C PHE A 118 -7.46 -11.64 25.48
N GLY A 119 -6.14 -11.65 25.69
CA GLY A 119 -5.16 -11.00 24.81
C GLY A 119 -5.20 -9.47 24.84
N VAL A 120 -5.70 -8.86 25.92
CA VAL A 120 -5.84 -7.41 26.09
C VAL A 120 -4.51 -6.63 26.00
N PRO A 121 -3.36 -7.14 26.52
CA PRO A 121 -2.06 -6.47 26.39
C PRO A 121 -1.55 -6.34 24.95
N LYS A 122 -2.04 -7.18 24.02
CA LYS A 122 -1.60 -7.16 22.60
C LYS A 122 -2.12 -5.94 21.84
N GLY A 123 -3.21 -5.33 22.29
CA GLY A 123 -3.89 -4.21 21.61
C GLY A 123 -3.46 -2.82 22.06
N ILE A 124 -2.59 -2.66 23.07
CA ILE A 124 -2.29 -1.34 23.66
C ILE A 124 -1.66 -0.35 22.67
N TRP A 125 -1.12 -0.84 21.55
CA TRP A 125 -0.48 -0.06 20.49
C TRP A 125 -1.27 -0.01 19.18
N ARG A 126 -2.43 -0.68 19.11
CA ARG A 126 -3.19 -0.84 17.87
C ARG A 126 -4.68 -0.86 18.14
N PHE A 127 -5.19 0.23 18.73
CA PHE A 127 -6.63 0.44 18.95
C PHE A 127 -7.35 0.66 17.61
N SER A 128 -7.48 -0.41 16.83
CA SER A 128 -7.83 -0.36 15.40
C SER A 128 -9.27 -0.77 15.09
N GLY A 129 -10.16 -0.85 16.09
CA GLY A 129 -11.56 -1.12 15.81
C GLY A 129 -12.42 -1.49 17.02
N PHE A 130 -13.72 -1.63 16.74
CA PHE A 130 -14.78 -1.97 17.70
C PHE A 130 -14.52 -3.28 18.47
N GLY A 131 -13.83 -4.25 17.86
CA GLY A 131 -13.52 -5.54 18.47
C GLY A 131 -12.54 -5.49 19.66
N GLU A 132 -11.75 -4.42 19.83
CA GLU A 132 -10.89 -4.28 21.02
C GLU A 132 -11.65 -3.81 22.25
N VAL A 133 -12.60 -2.89 22.06
CA VAL A 133 -13.50 -2.43 23.12
C VAL A 133 -14.36 -3.59 23.60
N GLN A 134 -14.87 -4.42 22.68
CA GLN A 134 -15.67 -5.60 23.03
C GLN A 134 -14.87 -6.63 23.84
N ARG A 135 -13.60 -6.90 23.45
CA ARG A 135 -12.71 -7.81 24.19
C ARG A 135 -12.39 -7.28 25.59
N LEU A 136 -12.11 -5.99 25.73
CA LEU A 136 -11.84 -5.36 27.03
C LEU A 136 -13.10 -5.39 27.92
N ALA A 137 -14.27 -5.05 27.36
CA ALA A 137 -15.54 -5.09 28.09
C ALA A 137 -15.87 -6.51 28.58
N LEU A 138 -15.69 -7.52 27.73
CA LEU A 138 -15.89 -8.93 28.11
C LEU A 138 -14.89 -9.37 29.19
N ALA A 139 -13.61 -9.02 29.04
CA ALA A 139 -12.58 -9.34 30.03
C ALA A 139 -12.89 -8.71 31.40
N CYS A 140 -13.30 -7.44 31.43
CA CYS A 140 -13.71 -6.75 32.67
C CYS A 140 -14.97 -7.39 33.29
N ALA A 141 -15.97 -7.73 32.48
CA ALA A 141 -17.21 -8.34 32.96
C ALA A 141 -16.95 -9.72 33.58
N VAL A 142 -16.18 -10.58 32.91
CA VAL A 142 -15.85 -11.92 33.42
C VAL A 142 -14.95 -11.82 34.65
N ALA A 143 -13.92 -10.96 34.64
CA ALA A 143 -13.03 -10.79 35.80
C ALA A 143 -13.78 -10.25 37.02
N GLY A 144 -14.71 -9.32 36.79
CA GLY A 144 -15.60 -8.76 37.80
C GLY A 144 -16.53 -9.79 38.42
N ALA A 145 -17.20 -10.58 37.59
CA ALA A 145 -18.11 -11.63 38.06
C ALA A 145 -17.37 -12.69 38.89
N LEU A 146 -16.20 -13.15 38.41
CA LEU A 146 -15.38 -14.12 39.14
C LEU A 146 -14.87 -13.54 40.47
N SER A 147 -14.41 -12.30 40.47
CA SER A 147 -13.93 -11.61 41.68
C SER A 147 -15.06 -11.45 42.71
N GLY A 148 -16.24 -10.99 42.28
CA GLY A 148 -17.42 -10.86 43.14
C GLY A 148 -17.87 -12.19 43.72
N ALA A 149 -17.93 -13.23 42.89
CA ALA A 149 -18.27 -14.59 43.33
C ALA A 149 -17.26 -15.13 44.37
N ALA A 150 -15.96 -14.94 44.13
CA ALA A 150 -14.91 -15.37 45.04
C ALA A 150 -15.03 -14.68 46.41
N VAL A 151 -15.22 -13.36 46.45
CA VAL A 151 -15.40 -12.60 47.70
C VAL A 151 -16.64 -13.05 48.46
N MET A 152 -17.75 -13.34 47.77
CA MET A 152 -18.97 -13.86 48.39
C MET A 152 -18.80 -15.28 48.95
N LEU A 153 -18.14 -16.17 48.20
CA LEU A 153 -17.91 -17.56 48.59
C LEU A 153 -16.96 -17.67 49.80
N LEU A 154 -15.97 -16.78 49.88
CA LEU A 154 -15.03 -16.70 51.00
C LEU A 154 -15.62 -16.03 52.26
N GLY A 155 -16.88 -15.56 52.21
CA GLY A 155 -17.56 -14.99 53.39
C GLY A 155 -17.05 -13.62 53.82
N LEU A 156 -16.37 -12.88 52.94
CA LEU A 156 -15.77 -11.56 53.23
C LEU A 156 -16.84 -10.45 53.22
N ARG A 157 -17.70 -10.45 54.24
CA ARG A 157 -18.95 -9.66 54.30
C ARG A 157 -18.76 -8.15 54.48
N GLU A 158 -17.59 -7.71 54.92
CA GLU A 158 -17.33 -6.29 55.18
C GLU A 158 -17.01 -5.50 53.89
N VAL A 159 -16.73 -6.20 52.78
CA VAL A 159 -16.61 -5.58 51.46
C VAL A 159 -18.02 -5.24 50.94
N PRO A 160 -18.34 -3.95 50.68
CA PRO A 160 -19.68 -3.59 50.24
C PRO A 160 -19.99 -4.20 48.86
N ARG A 161 -21.12 -4.90 48.73
CA ARG A 161 -21.54 -5.53 47.45
C ARG A 161 -21.63 -4.54 46.29
N ALA A 162 -21.98 -3.29 46.58
CA ALA A 162 -21.99 -2.21 45.60
C ALA A 162 -20.59 -1.95 45.02
N VAL A 163 -19.52 -2.03 45.84
CA VAL A 163 -18.14 -1.87 45.34
C VAL A 163 -17.80 -3.00 44.37
N LEU A 164 -18.15 -4.25 44.70
CA LEU A 164 -17.94 -5.39 43.81
C LEU A 164 -18.71 -5.27 42.48
N ALA A 165 -19.94 -4.75 42.52
CA ALA A 165 -20.76 -4.55 41.33
C ALA A 165 -20.29 -3.38 40.44
N LEU A 166 -19.80 -2.29 41.04
CA LEU A 166 -19.31 -1.11 40.31
C LEU A 166 -17.88 -1.28 39.78
N HIS A 167 -17.04 -2.05 40.47
CA HIS A 167 -15.62 -2.17 40.14
C HIS A 167 -15.34 -2.54 38.66
N PRO A 168 -16.06 -3.49 38.02
CA PRO A 168 -15.81 -3.84 36.61
C PRO A 168 -16.03 -2.68 35.65
N VAL A 169 -17.02 -1.83 35.94
CA VAL A 169 -17.35 -0.64 35.14
C VAL A 169 -16.28 0.43 35.33
N ILE A 170 -15.87 0.69 36.57
CA ILE A 170 -14.82 1.67 36.87
C ILE A 170 -13.48 1.23 36.28
N THR A 171 -13.13 -0.05 36.35
CA THR A 171 -11.93 -0.61 35.74
C THR A 171 -11.97 -0.53 34.22
N LEU A 172 -13.09 -0.87 33.58
CA LEU A 172 -13.27 -0.68 32.14
C LEU A 172 -13.03 0.78 31.73
N MET A 173 -13.65 1.72 32.45
CA MET A 173 -13.50 3.15 32.19
C MET A 173 -12.07 3.63 32.41
N ALA A 174 -11.41 3.22 33.50
CA ALA A 174 -10.04 3.60 33.81
C ALA A 174 -9.05 3.09 32.76
N VAL A 175 -9.15 1.82 32.37
CA VAL A 175 -8.26 1.22 31.36
C VAL A 175 -8.54 1.79 29.97
N ALA A 176 -9.82 1.97 29.60
CA ALA A 176 -10.19 2.58 28.32
C ALA A 176 -9.71 4.04 28.23
N LEU A 177 -9.90 4.83 29.29
CA LEU A 177 -9.46 6.23 29.34
C LEU A 177 -7.94 6.33 29.32
N ALA A 178 -7.23 5.50 30.08
CA ALA A 178 -5.77 5.49 30.05
C ALA A 178 -5.22 5.15 28.66
N ARG A 179 -5.85 4.20 27.95
CA ARG A 179 -5.47 3.83 26.57
C ARG A 179 -5.81 4.93 25.56
N LEU A 180 -6.97 5.57 25.70
CA LEU A 180 -7.36 6.69 24.85
C LEU A 180 -6.46 7.90 25.08
N ALA A 181 -6.16 8.24 26.34
CA ALA A 181 -5.25 9.32 26.69
C ALA A 181 -3.82 9.03 26.22
N TYR A 182 -3.34 7.80 26.36
CA TYR A 182 -2.07 7.37 25.79
C TYR A 182 -2.04 7.54 24.27
N ARG A 183 -3.10 7.12 23.58
CA ARG A 183 -3.27 7.28 22.14
C ARG A 183 -3.25 8.76 21.74
N MET A 184 -4.08 9.59 22.37
CA MET A 184 -4.15 11.02 22.08
C MET A 184 -2.82 11.72 22.36
N LEU A 185 -2.15 11.39 23.47
CA LEU A 185 -0.85 11.96 23.81
C LEU A 185 0.23 11.49 22.83
N TYR A 186 0.19 10.22 22.39
CA TYR A 186 1.09 9.69 21.39
C TYR A 186 0.84 10.32 20.01
N GLU A 187 -0.41 10.44 19.58
CA GLU A 187 -0.82 11.11 18.34
C GLU A 187 -0.48 12.61 18.36
N HIS A 188 -0.64 13.29 19.50
CA HIS A 188 -0.32 14.71 19.66
C HIS A 188 1.17 15.01 19.86
N ALA A 189 1.91 14.13 20.54
CA ALA A 189 3.36 14.22 20.61
C ALA A 189 3.99 13.96 19.23
N ARG A 190 3.37 13.08 18.44
CA ARG A 190 3.73 12.78 17.06
C ARG A 190 3.42 13.93 16.10
N SER A 191 2.25 14.58 16.22
CA SER A 191 1.87 15.71 15.35
C SER A 191 2.78 16.93 15.47
N ARG A 192 3.49 17.09 16.60
CA ARG A 192 4.48 18.17 16.80
C ARG A 192 5.90 17.84 16.32
N ILE A 193 6.19 16.57 16.02
CA ILE A 193 7.52 16.13 15.54
C ILE A 193 7.49 15.94 14.01
N THR A 194 6.32 15.69 13.43
CA THR A 194 6.17 15.38 12.01
C THR A 194 5.03 16.20 11.42
N GLY A 195 5.35 17.20 10.59
CA GLY A 195 4.37 17.70 9.63
C GLY A 195 3.95 16.54 8.72
N SER A 196 2.64 16.37 8.53
CA SER A 196 1.98 15.37 7.68
C SER A 196 1.94 13.92 8.24
N ASP A 197 0.78 13.59 8.80
CA ASP A 197 -0.09 12.40 8.65
C ASP A 197 0.45 11.00 8.25
N SER A 198 1.73 10.67 8.43
CA SER A 198 2.26 9.35 8.03
C SER A 198 2.68 8.46 9.21
N GLU A 199 2.30 7.19 9.08
CA GLU A 199 2.77 6.10 9.93
C GLU A 199 4.32 6.07 9.93
N VAL A 200 5.06 5.98 11.05
CA VAL A 200 6.54 5.85 10.97
C VAL A 200 6.85 4.49 10.35
N ARG A 201 7.27 4.50 9.08
CA ARG A 201 7.43 3.29 8.27
C ARG A 201 8.81 2.70 8.52
N ARG A 202 8.89 1.58 9.22
CA ARG A 202 10.15 0.89 9.51
C ARG A 202 10.38 -0.19 8.47
N ALA A 203 11.44 -0.08 7.68
CA ALA A 203 11.68 -0.97 6.57
C ALA A 203 12.92 -1.83 6.74
N LEU A 204 12.81 -3.09 6.33
CA LEU A 204 13.97 -3.85 5.86
C LEU A 204 14.10 -3.63 4.35
N VAL A 205 15.32 -3.39 3.90
CA VAL A 205 15.60 -3.13 2.49
C VAL A 205 16.25 -4.36 1.88
N LEU A 206 15.65 -4.90 0.82
CA LEU A 206 16.15 -6.04 0.07
C LEU A 206 17.11 -5.51 -1.01
N GLY A 207 18.35 -5.97 -0.97
CA GLY A 207 19.47 -5.46 -1.74
C GLY A 207 20.25 -4.39 -0.98
N ALA A 208 21.58 -4.53 -0.92
CA ALA A 208 22.53 -3.58 -0.35
C ALA A 208 23.43 -2.99 -1.45
N GLY A 209 22.84 -2.73 -2.62
CA GLY A 209 23.53 -2.15 -3.78
C GLY A 209 23.51 -0.61 -3.81
N GLU A 210 23.93 -0.04 -4.93
CA GLU A 210 23.95 1.41 -5.15
C GLU A 210 22.55 2.04 -5.01
N ALA A 211 21.52 1.35 -5.53
CA ALA A 211 20.13 1.78 -5.40
C ALA A 211 19.69 1.94 -3.93
N ALA A 212 20.08 0.99 -3.08
CA ALA A 212 19.79 1.03 -1.66
C ALA A 212 20.54 2.18 -0.96
N ARG A 213 21.80 2.45 -1.36
CA ARG A 213 22.60 3.57 -0.83
C ARG A 213 21.94 4.92 -1.12
N LEU A 214 21.50 5.13 -2.36
CA LEU A 214 20.82 6.36 -2.77
C LEU A 214 19.44 6.50 -2.12
N LEU A 215 18.69 5.41 -2.01
CA LEU A 215 17.41 5.37 -1.30
C LEU A 215 17.56 5.89 0.14
N VAL A 216 18.53 5.37 0.89
CA VAL A 216 18.76 5.74 2.31
C VAL A 216 19.10 7.22 2.49
N ALA A 217 19.73 7.85 1.49
CA ALA A 217 20.08 9.26 1.55
C ALA A 217 18.84 10.19 1.54
N GLY A 218 17.73 9.79 0.88
CA GLY A 218 16.53 10.60 0.74
C GLY A 218 15.32 10.14 1.56
N ILE A 219 15.18 8.82 1.78
CA ILE A 219 13.94 8.22 2.28
C ILE A 219 13.61 8.59 3.74
N HIS A 220 14.62 8.93 4.54
CA HIS A 220 14.43 9.34 5.93
C HIS A 220 13.60 10.61 6.06
N GLN A 221 13.67 11.52 5.07
CA GLN A 221 12.88 12.75 5.05
C GLN A 221 11.39 12.48 4.78
N GLN A 222 11.06 11.28 4.30
CA GLN A 222 9.71 10.84 3.99
C GLN A 222 9.09 9.98 5.11
N GLY A 223 9.65 10.01 6.33
CA GLY A 223 9.12 9.29 7.49
C GLY A 223 9.48 7.80 7.54
N TRP A 224 10.45 7.36 6.74
CA TRP A 224 10.95 5.99 6.79
C TRP A 224 12.15 5.83 7.71
N ILE A 225 12.24 4.69 8.37
CA ILE A 225 13.40 4.27 9.17
C ILE A 225 13.89 2.94 8.62
N VAL A 226 15.10 2.91 8.09
CA VAL A 226 15.71 1.67 7.59
C VAL A 226 16.35 0.91 8.75
N LEU A 227 15.88 -0.31 9.00
CA LEU A 227 16.36 -1.17 10.09
C LEU A 227 17.63 -1.95 9.72
N GLY A 228 17.76 -2.30 8.45
CA GLY A 228 18.86 -3.11 7.94
C GLY A 228 18.64 -3.52 6.49
N PHE A 229 19.71 -3.97 5.85
CA PHE A 229 19.67 -4.57 4.53
C PHE A 229 19.74 -6.08 4.58
N LEU A 230 19.17 -6.73 3.58
CA LEU A 230 19.38 -8.15 3.28
C LEU A 230 19.95 -8.26 1.87
N ASP A 231 21.07 -8.96 1.71
CA ASP A 231 21.77 -9.11 0.42
C ASP A 231 22.49 -10.46 0.39
N ASP A 232 22.37 -11.18 -0.72
CA ASP A 232 22.93 -12.53 -0.85
C ASP A 232 24.47 -12.51 -0.94
N ASP A 233 25.06 -11.39 -1.36
CA ASP A 233 26.50 -11.21 -1.49
C ASP A 233 27.21 -11.44 -0.15
N PRO A 234 28.01 -12.53 -0.02
CA PRO A 234 28.71 -12.85 1.21
C PRO A 234 29.68 -11.75 1.67
N HIS A 235 30.22 -10.97 0.74
CA HIS A 235 31.19 -9.91 1.06
C HIS A 235 30.54 -8.71 1.75
N LYS A 236 29.22 -8.53 1.64
CA LYS A 236 28.49 -7.43 2.27
C LYS A 236 27.96 -7.79 3.66
N ARG A 237 28.03 -9.04 4.08
CA ARG A 237 27.49 -9.50 5.37
C ARG A 237 28.27 -8.85 6.53
N GLY A 238 27.54 -8.25 7.46
CA GLY A 238 28.13 -7.50 8.58
C GLY A 238 28.72 -6.13 8.19
N ALA A 239 28.73 -5.78 6.91
CA ALA A 239 29.10 -4.43 6.46
C ALA A 239 27.99 -3.42 6.78
N ARG A 240 28.33 -2.14 6.71
CA ARG A 240 27.37 -1.04 6.82
C ARG A 240 27.30 -0.28 5.50
N VAL A 241 26.10 -0.12 4.96
CA VAL A 241 25.84 0.72 3.78
C VAL A 241 25.13 1.97 4.27
N ALA A 242 25.70 3.15 3.99
CA ALA A 242 25.17 4.44 4.48
C ALA A 242 24.88 4.46 6.01
N GLY A 243 25.71 3.76 6.79
CA GLY A 243 25.56 3.67 8.25
C GLY A 243 24.57 2.59 8.76
N VAL A 244 23.82 1.96 7.87
CA VAL A 244 22.82 0.90 8.19
C VAL A 244 23.44 -0.49 7.97
N PRO A 245 23.25 -1.46 8.89
CA PRO A 245 23.89 -2.77 8.80
C PRO A 245 23.24 -3.69 7.78
N VAL A 246 24.04 -4.56 7.16
CA VAL A 246 23.56 -5.71 6.39
C VAL A 246 23.38 -6.90 7.35
N LEU A 247 22.13 -7.29 7.59
CA LEU A 247 21.75 -8.25 8.62
C LEU A 247 21.97 -9.71 8.21
N GLY A 248 21.96 -10.01 6.90
CA GLY A 248 22.08 -11.37 6.41
C GLY A 248 21.68 -11.52 4.93
N PRO A 249 21.55 -12.77 4.45
CA PRO A 249 21.06 -13.09 3.11
C PRO A 249 19.55 -12.83 2.99
N LEU A 250 19.00 -12.84 1.77
CA LEU A 250 17.58 -12.58 1.55
C LEU A 250 16.69 -13.63 2.24
N GLU A 251 17.14 -14.88 2.36
CA GLU A 251 16.41 -15.95 3.05
C GLU A 251 16.20 -15.68 4.54
N ALA A 252 16.98 -14.77 5.15
CA ALA A 252 16.80 -14.37 6.54
C ALA A 252 15.45 -13.68 6.79
N LEU A 253 14.74 -13.26 5.73
CA LEU A 253 13.33 -12.85 5.80
C LEU A 253 12.41 -13.91 6.43
N ARG A 254 12.75 -15.20 6.33
CA ARG A 254 11.97 -16.29 6.93
C ARG A 254 12.07 -16.33 8.46
N ASP A 255 13.11 -15.72 9.02
CA ASP A 255 13.33 -15.65 10.46
C ASP A 255 12.65 -14.43 11.06
N LYS A 256 11.69 -14.68 11.96
CA LYS A 256 10.95 -13.64 12.69
C LYS A 256 11.86 -12.76 13.54
N ALA A 257 13.00 -13.26 14.02
CA ALA A 257 13.96 -12.45 14.76
C ALA A 257 14.61 -11.39 13.87
N THR A 258 14.89 -11.74 12.61
CA THR A 258 15.45 -10.83 11.60
C THR A 258 14.43 -9.80 11.12
N VAL A 259 13.17 -10.23 10.89
CA VAL A 259 12.05 -9.31 10.56
C VAL A 259 11.81 -8.31 11.70
N GLY A 260 11.94 -8.79 12.94
CA GLY A 260 12.01 -7.98 14.14
C GLY A 260 10.87 -6.95 14.24
N SER A 261 11.21 -5.68 14.04
CA SER A 261 10.30 -4.56 14.22
C SER A 261 9.85 -3.89 12.92
N ALA A 262 10.18 -4.49 11.77
CA ALA A 262 9.82 -3.96 10.46
C ALA A 262 8.29 -3.89 10.30
N THR A 263 7.82 -2.81 9.69
CA THR A 263 6.43 -2.66 9.26
C THR A 263 6.27 -2.82 7.75
N HIS A 264 7.36 -2.70 6.99
CA HIS A 264 7.37 -2.78 5.53
C HIS A 264 8.65 -3.47 5.05
N LEU A 265 8.60 -4.00 3.83
CA LEU A 265 9.76 -4.42 3.06
C LEU A 265 9.92 -3.48 1.87
N ILE A 266 11.15 -3.03 1.61
CA ILE A 266 11.48 -2.25 0.41
C ILE A 266 12.37 -3.10 -0.49
N MET A 267 11.93 -3.40 -1.71
CA MET A 267 12.76 -4.00 -2.74
C MET A 267 13.62 -2.90 -3.41
N ALA A 268 14.93 -2.87 -3.12
CA ALA A 268 15.89 -1.93 -3.67
C ALA A 268 16.84 -2.60 -4.68
N MET A 269 16.25 -3.39 -5.59
CA MET A 269 16.96 -4.17 -6.62
C MET A 269 16.39 -3.88 -8.02
N PRO A 270 16.55 -2.65 -8.55
CA PRO A 270 15.84 -2.16 -9.74
C PRO A 270 16.20 -2.89 -11.04
N SER A 271 17.32 -3.61 -11.06
CA SER A 271 17.80 -4.38 -12.21
C SER A 271 17.31 -5.83 -12.24
N VAL A 272 16.69 -6.33 -11.16
CA VAL A 272 16.22 -7.72 -11.09
C VAL A 272 14.90 -7.84 -11.86
N ARG A 273 14.85 -8.78 -12.81
CA ARG A 273 13.69 -9.00 -13.70
C ARG A 273 13.26 -10.46 -13.73
N GLY A 274 12.08 -10.71 -14.31
CA GLY A 274 11.58 -12.04 -14.65
C GLY A 274 11.45 -12.99 -13.45
N ALA A 275 11.90 -14.23 -13.63
CA ALA A 275 11.74 -15.31 -12.65
C ALA A 275 12.38 -14.98 -11.29
N ARG A 276 13.58 -14.36 -11.27
CA ARG A 276 14.25 -13.99 -10.02
C ARG A 276 13.48 -12.92 -9.25
N ARG A 277 12.85 -11.96 -9.95
CA ARG A 277 12.01 -10.94 -9.29
C ARG A 277 10.80 -11.57 -8.62
N ARG A 278 10.14 -12.50 -9.31
CA ARG A 278 8.97 -13.23 -8.79
C ARG A 278 9.33 -14.04 -7.55
N GLU A 279 10.44 -14.79 -7.58
CA GLU A 279 10.95 -15.55 -6.44
C GLU A 279 11.16 -14.66 -5.21
N LEU A 280 11.73 -13.47 -5.40
CA LEU A 280 11.96 -12.52 -4.32
C LEU A 280 10.67 -11.89 -3.77
N LEU A 281 9.69 -11.62 -4.63
CA LEU A 281 8.37 -11.13 -4.21
C LEU A 281 7.60 -12.21 -3.45
N GLU A 282 7.68 -13.48 -3.85
CA GLU A 282 7.11 -14.61 -3.11
C GLU A 282 7.78 -14.79 -1.74
N LEU A 283 9.12 -14.69 -1.70
CA LEU A 283 9.88 -14.70 -0.44
C LEU A 283 9.45 -13.57 0.49
N ALA A 284 9.29 -12.36 -0.05
CA ALA A 284 8.84 -11.19 0.71
C ALA A 284 7.39 -11.34 1.18
N ALA A 285 6.49 -11.86 0.34
CA ALA A 285 5.10 -12.13 0.68
C ALA A 285 4.97 -13.13 1.85
N GLY A 286 5.88 -14.10 1.93
CA GLY A 286 5.96 -15.05 3.04
C GLY A 286 6.16 -14.41 4.42
N SER A 287 6.61 -13.15 4.49
CA SER A 287 6.77 -12.41 5.75
C SER A 287 5.46 -11.83 6.29
N GLY A 288 4.43 -11.68 5.45
CA GLY A 288 3.17 -11.01 5.80
C GLY A 288 3.26 -9.49 5.97
N LEU A 289 4.39 -8.87 5.61
CA LEU A 289 4.57 -7.41 5.61
C LEU A 289 4.20 -6.81 4.25
N PRO A 290 3.65 -5.58 4.21
CA PRO A 290 3.52 -4.81 2.98
C PRO A 290 4.87 -4.65 2.27
N VAL A 291 4.89 -4.92 0.97
CA VAL A 291 6.07 -4.83 0.11
C VAL A 291 5.91 -3.64 -0.83
N VAL A 292 6.91 -2.79 -0.88
CA VAL A 292 7.04 -1.68 -1.83
C VAL A 292 8.36 -1.80 -2.57
N THR A 293 8.48 -1.19 -3.75
CA THR A 293 9.69 -1.25 -4.57
C THR A 293 10.18 0.14 -4.93
N VAL A 294 11.49 0.26 -5.15
CA VAL A 294 12.05 1.42 -5.86
C VAL A 294 11.65 1.35 -7.35
N PRO A 295 11.65 2.49 -8.07
CA PRO A 295 11.42 2.51 -9.51
C PRO A 295 12.37 1.56 -10.25
N SER A 296 11.91 1.02 -11.38
CA SER A 296 12.74 0.12 -12.19
C SER A 296 13.97 0.84 -12.77
N ALA A 297 14.96 0.06 -13.22
CA ALA A 297 16.18 0.64 -13.80
C ALA A 297 15.89 1.53 -15.02
N ASP A 298 14.84 1.23 -15.79
CA ASP A 298 14.46 2.01 -16.98
C ASP A 298 13.77 3.32 -16.58
N GLU A 299 12.84 3.27 -15.60
CA GLU A 299 12.18 4.45 -15.02
C GLU A 299 13.18 5.48 -14.45
N LEU A 300 14.29 5.00 -13.89
CA LEU A 300 15.37 5.84 -13.37
C LEU A 300 16.25 6.43 -14.48
N ARG A 301 16.40 5.75 -15.62
CA ARG A 301 17.22 6.21 -16.76
C ARG A 301 16.52 7.30 -17.56
N ASP A 302 15.21 7.21 -17.71
CA ASP A 302 14.41 8.20 -18.43
C ASP A 302 14.23 9.52 -17.64
N GLY A 303 14.77 9.59 -16.41
CA GLY A 303 14.76 10.79 -15.57
C GLY A 303 13.39 11.13 -14.98
N ASN A 304 12.38 10.29 -15.24
CA ASN A 304 10.99 10.56 -14.91
C ASN A 304 10.69 10.35 -13.41
N GLN A 305 11.51 9.56 -12.70
CA GLN A 305 11.32 9.25 -11.29
C GLN A 305 12.60 9.31 -10.47
N ARG A 306 12.46 9.69 -9.20
CA ARG A 306 13.56 9.65 -8.21
C ARG A 306 13.56 8.31 -7.48
N ILE A 307 14.76 7.82 -7.16
CA ILE A 307 14.94 6.52 -6.49
C ILE A 307 14.33 6.44 -5.09
N ASP A 308 14.14 7.58 -4.42
CA ASP A 308 13.48 7.67 -3.12
C ASP A 308 11.95 7.71 -3.21
N ARG A 309 11.35 7.65 -4.41
CA ARG A 309 9.91 7.56 -4.59
C ARG A 309 9.48 6.10 -4.69
N LEU A 310 9.09 5.53 -3.55
CA LEU A 310 8.60 4.16 -3.49
C LEU A 310 7.24 4.00 -4.16
N ARG A 311 7.03 2.88 -4.87
CA ARG A 311 5.74 2.46 -5.44
C ARG A 311 5.32 1.10 -4.90
N ASP A 312 4.01 0.86 -4.89
CA ASP A 312 3.46 -0.47 -4.61
C ASP A 312 3.84 -1.45 -5.73
N ILE A 313 3.79 -2.75 -5.44
CA ILE A 313 4.02 -3.79 -6.44
C ILE A 313 2.85 -3.82 -7.42
N GLU A 314 3.14 -3.57 -8.69
CA GLU A 314 2.14 -3.57 -9.75
C GLU A 314 2.06 -4.96 -10.42
N PRO A 315 0.93 -5.34 -11.05
CA PRO A 315 0.80 -6.63 -11.74
C PRO A 315 1.92 -6.89 -12.76
N GLU A 316 2.41 -5.85 -13.42
CA GLU A 316 3.50 -5.88 -14.39
C GLU A 316 4.81 -6.40 -13.76
N ASP A 317 5.04 -6.07 -12.49
CA ASP A 317 6.21 -6.52 -11.74
C ASP A 317 6.18 -8.04 -11.46
N LEU A 318 4.99 -8.66 -11.48
CA LEU A 318 4.77 -10.11 -11.33
C LEU A 318 4.83 -10.86 -12.68
N LEU A 319 4.37 -10.19 -13.75
CA LEU A 319 4.32 -10.76 -15.10
C LEU A 319 5.73 -10.94 -15.68
N GLY A 320 6.70 -10.12 -15.28
CA GLY A 320 8.13 -10.33 -15.56
C GLY A 320 8.53 -10.26 -17.04
N ARG A 321 7.65 -9.73 -17.88
CA ARG A 321 7.89 -9.43 -19.31
C ARG A 321 8.08 -7.93 -19.48
N GLU A 322 8.87 -7.53 -20.46
CA GLU A 322 8.88 -6.13 -20.89
C GLU A 322 7.45 -5.75 -21.35
N PRO A 323 6.92 -4.58 -20.94
CA PRO A 323 5.67 -4.08 -21.47
C PRO A 323 5.74 -4.08 -22.99
N VAL A 324 4.73 -4.66 -23.65
CA VAL A 324 4.65 -4.60 -25.11
C VAL A 324 4.46 -3.13 -25.47
N GLN A 325 5.42 -2.54 -26.18
CA GLN A 325 5.21 -1.23 -26.78
C GLN A 325 4.12 -1.38 -27.83
N LEU A 326 2.98 -0.75 -27.57
CA LEU A 326 1.86 -0.75 -28.50
C LEU A 326 2.18 0.19 -29.66
N ASP A 327 1.91 -0.26 -30.88
CA ASP A 327 1.94 0.61 -32.07
C ASP A 327 0.76 1.58 -32.00
N GLU A 328 0.94 2.68 -31.27
CA GLU A 328 -0.10 3.70 -31.08
C GLU A 328 -0.58 4.28 -32.40
N ALA A 329 0.31 4.43 -33.38
CA ALA A 329 -0.04 4.95 -34.70
C ALA A 329 -0.93 3.98 -35.47
N GLY A 330 -0.59 2.68 -35.46
CA GLY A 330 -1.41 1.62 -36.04
C GLY A 330 -2.78 1.51 -35.38
N ILE A 331 -2.83 1.57 -34.04
CA ILE A 331 -4.08 1.51 -33.28
C ILE A 331 -4.95 2.75 -33.57
N ALA A 332 -4.37 3.95 -33.55
CA ALA A 332 -5.08 5.18 -33.85
C ALA A 332 -5.67 5.16 -35.27
N SER A 333 -4.92 4.70 -36.26
CA SER A 333 -5.41 4.59 -37.65
C SER A 333 -6.59 3.62 -37.80
N THR A 334 -6.69 2.63 -36.90
CA THR A 334 -7.75 1.62 -36.90
C THR A 334 -9.03 2.11 -36.23
N LEU A 335 -8.92 2.97 -35.21
CA LEU A 335 -10.04 3.31 -34.32
C LEU A 335 -10.56 4.73 -34.51
N ARG A 336 -9.71 5.68 -34.90
CA ARG A 336 -10.07 7.08 -35.09
C ARG A 336 -11.13 7.23 -36.16
N ASP A 337 -12.15 8.04 -35.87
CA ASP A 337 -13.27 8.34 -36.79
C ASP A 337 -14.06 7.09 -37.29
N LYS A 338 -13.88 5.94 -36.63
CA LYS A 338 -14.64 4.72 -36.92
C LYS A 338 -15.78 4.53 -35.91
N THR A 339 -16.84 3.87 -36.34
CA THR A 339 -17.84 3.27 -35.46
C THR A 339 -17.29 1.95 -34.93
N VAL A 340 -17.14 1.86 -33.61
CA VAL A 340 -16.61 0.67 -32.93
C VAL A 340 -17.71 0.04 -32.09
N LEU A 341 -17.97 -1.25 -32.27
CA LEU A 341 -18.89 -2.02 -31.45
C LEU A 341 -18.11 -2.92 -30.48
N ILE A 342 -18.52 -2.96 -29.22
CA ILE A 342 -17.91 -3.78 -28.18
C ILE A 342 -19.00 -4.65 -27.56
N THR A 343 -18.89 -5.98 -27.66
CA THR A 343 -19.77 -6.92 -26.93
C THR A 343 -19.24 -7.18 -25.54
N GLY A 344 -20.13 -7.37 -24.56
CA GLY A 344 -19.73 -7.49 -23.16
C GLY A 344 -19.13 -6.19 -22.62
N ALA A 345 -19.57 -5.05 -23.15
CA ALA A 345 -18.98 -3.73 -22.92
C ALA A 345 -18.90 -3.32 -21.45
N GLY A 346 -19.81 -3.82 -20.61
CA GLY A 346 -19.83 -3.51 -19.18
C GLY A 346 -19.13 -4.55 -18.30
N GLY A 347 -18.69 -5.67 -18.87
CA GLY A 347 -17.83 -6.63 -18.16
C GLY A 347 -16.44 -6.07 -17.88
N SER A 348 -15.65 -6.66 -16.97
CA SER A 348 -14.37 -6.04 -16.57
C SER A 348 -13.39 -5.81 -17.73
N ILE A 349 -13.33 -6.75 -18.69
CA ILE A 349 -12.45 -6.65 -19.87
C ILE A 349 -13.05 -5.68 -20.88
N GLY A 350 -14.35 -5.83 -21.18
CA GLY A 350 -15.04 -4.95 -22.11
C GLY A 350 -15.03 -3.49 -21.66
N ALA A 351 -15.21 -3.21 -20.37
CA ALA A 351 -15.18 -1.87 -19.80
C ALA A 351 -13.81 -1.22 -19.94
N GLU A 352 -12.74 -2.01 -19.74
CA GLU A 352 -11.38 -1.52 -19.93
C GLU A 352 -11.05 -1.28 -21.39
N LEU A 353 -11.48 -2.18 -22.29
CA LEU A 353 -11.41 -1.97 -23.73
C LEU A 353 -12.16 -0.71 -24.14
N CYS A 354 -13.35 -0.46 -23.58
CA CYS A 354 -14.11 0.75 -23.87
C CYS A 354 -13.31 2.01 -23.50
N ARG A 355 -12.72 2.03 -22.31
CA ARG A 355 -11.90 3.16 -21.85
C ARG A 355 -10.65 3.39 -22.70
N GLN A 356 -10.04 2.33 -23.22
CA GLN A 356 -8.87 2.44 -24.10
C GLN A 356 -9.25 2.89 -25.50
N VAL A 357 -10.30 2.29 -26.09
CA VAL A 357 -10.80 2.66 -27.42
C VAL A 357 -11.26 4.12 -27.46
N ALA A 358 -11.93 4.61 -26.41
CA ALA A 358 -12.41 5.99 -26.34
C ALA A 358 -11.30 7.05 -26.46
N GLN A 359 -10.06 6.73 -26.05
CA GLN A 359 -8.91 7.64 -26.13
C GLN A 359 -8.50 7.93 -27.58
N TYR A 360 -8.82 7.04 -28.51
CA TYR A 360 -8.48 7.17 -29.93
C TYR A 360 -9.51 7.94 -30.75
N GLN A 361 -10.52 8.54 -30.10
CA GLN A 361 -11.55 9.38 -30.72
C GLN A 361 -12.27 8.67 -31.89
N PRO A 362 -12.95 7.54 -31.62
CA PRO A 362 -13.84 6.94 -32.60
C PRO A 362 -15.01 7.89 -32.92
N ALA A 363 -15.59 7.76 -34.11
CA ALA A 363 -16.77 8.54 -34.50
C ALA A 363 -18.00 8.17 -33.67
N ARG A 364 -18.08 6.91 -33.21
CA ARG A 364 -19.14 6.38 -32.34
C ARG A 364 -18.68 5.12 -31.64
N MET A 365 -19.15 4.90 -30.42
CA MET A 365 -19.04 3.60 -29.75
C MET A 365 -20.42 2.97 -29.53
N VAL A 366 -20.55 1.69 -29.89
CA VAL A 366 -21.74 0.87 -29.64
C VAL A 366 -21.43 -0.10 -28.52
N LEU A 367 -22.05 0.13 -27.37
CA LEU A 367 -21.88 -0.67 -26.15
C LEU A 367 -22.96 -1.75 -26.14
N TYR A 368 -22.59 -2.99 -26.50
CA TYR A 368 -23.50 -4.13 -26.54
C TYR A 368 -23.29 -5.00 -25.29
N GLU A 369 -24.28 -5.05 -24.39
CA GLU A 369 -24.13 -5.70 -23.09
C GLU A 369 -25.43 -6.38 -22.65
N LEU A 370 -25.31 -7.53 -21.98
CA LEU A 370 -26.46 -8.29 -21.50
C LEU A 370 -27.00 -7.70 -20.18
N SER A 371 -26.10 -7.24 -19.31
CA SER A 371 -26.45 -6.67 -18.01
C SER A 371 -26.76 -5.18 -18.10
N GLU A 372 -28.02 -4.82 -17.78
CA GLU A 372 -28.46 -3.42 -17.69
C GLU A 372 -27.58 -2.59 -16.76
N PHE A 373 -27.30 -3.09 -15.57
CA PHE A 373 -26.46 -2.40 -14.59
C PHE A 373 -25.05 -2.13 -15.14
N ASN A 374 -24.44 -3.14 -15.76
CA ASN A 374 -23.10 -2.99 -16.31
C ASN A 374 -23.08 -2.00 -17.48
N LEU A 375 -24.10 -2.04 -18.36
CA LEU A 375 -24.24 -1.11 -19.47
C LEU A 375 -24.41 0.34 -18.98
N TYR A 376 -25.24 0.55 -17.96
CA TYR A 376 -25.45 1.85 -17.35
C TYR A 376 -24.14 2.40 -16.76
N ASN A 377 -23.42 1.59 -15.98
CA ASN A 377 -22.19 2.03 -15.34
C ASN A 377 -21.09 2.43 -16.34
N ILE A 378 -20.87 1.62 -17.38
CA ILE A 378 -19.85 1.97 -18.38
C ILE A 378 -20.25 3.20 -19.20
N GLU A 379 -21.54 3.36 -19.49
CA GLU A 379 -22.02 4.56 -20.20
C GLU A 379 -21.82 5.82 -19.37
N GLN A 380 -22.07 5.79 -18.06
CA GLN A 380 -21.78 6.91 -17.17
C GLN A 380 -20.26 7.21 -17.10
N ASP A 381 -19.42 6.19 -16.89
CA ASP A 381 -17.94 6.34 -16.85
C ASP A 381 -17.41 7.00 -18.13
N LEU A 382 -17.86 6.53 -19.31
CA LEU A 382 -17.45 7.11 -20.57
C LEU A 382 -18.06 8.50 -20.82
N GLY A 383 -19.32 8.72 -20.44
CA GLY A 383 -20.00 10.00 -20.62
C GLY A 383 -19.37 11.13 -19.80
N GLU A 384 -18.91 10.84 -18.58
CA GLU A 384 -18.18 11.80 -17.73
C GLU A 384 -16.79 12.12 -18.29
N ARG A 385 -16.06 11.11 -18.77
CA ARG A 385 -14.67 11.26 -19.22
C ARG A 385 -14.53 11.76 -20.66
N PHE A 386 -15.47 11.40 -21.52
CA PHE A 386 -15.45 11.66 -22.96
C PHE A 386 -16.80 12.24 -23.42
N PRO A 387 -17.22 13.42 -22.92
CA PRO A 387 -18.57 13.96 -23.15
C PRO A 387 -18.90 14.25 -24.62
N ALA A 388 -17.89 14.39 -25.48
CA ALA A 388 -18.06 14.61 -26.91
C ALA A 388 -18.21 13.30 -27.72
N LEU A 389 -17.98 12.15 -27.11
CA LEU A 389 -17.98 10.87 -27.81
C LEU A 389 -19.41 10.31 -27.92
N PRO A 390 -19.95 10.08 -29.13
CA PRO A 390 -21.28 9.52 -29.28
C PRO A 390 -21.33 8.06 -28.83
N LEU A 391 -22.17 7.77 -27.83
CA LEU A 391 -22.39 6.43 -27.30
C LEU A 391 -23.77 5.89 -27.70
N ALA A 392 -23.81 4.67 -28.23
CA ALA A 392 -25.03 3.91 -28.44
C ALA A 392 -25.09 2.77 -27.41
N ARG A 393 -26.15 2.76 -26.60
CA ARG A 393 -26.38 1.76 -25.55
C ARG A 393 -27.32 0.68 -26.07
N VAL A 394 -26.84 -0.57 -26.17
CA VAL A 394 -27.62 -1.70 -26.70
C VAL A 394 -27.63 -2.82 -25.67
N ILE A 395 -28.80 -3.09 -25.10
CA ILE A 395 -29.01 -4.29 -24.29
C ILE A 395 -29.20 -5.47 -25.24
N GLY A 396 -28.37 -6.50 -25.10
CA GLY A 396 -28.47 -7.65 -25.98
C GLY A 396 -27.64 -8.84 -25.55
N ASP A 397 -28.06 -10.01 -26.01
CA ASP A 397 -27.37 -11.27 -25.80
C ASP A 397 -26.62 -11.65 -27.08
N VAL A 398 -25.34 -12.03 -26.98
CA VAL A 398 -24.57 -12.49 -28.14
C VAL A 398 -25.05 -13.84 -28.66
N LYS A 399 -25.85 -14.58 -27.88
CA LYS A 399 -26.52 -15.81 -28.34
C LYS A 399 -27.68 -15.51 -29.29
N ASP A 400 -28.17 -14.28 -29.37
CA ASP A 400 -29.23 -13.87 -30.29
C ASP A 400 -28.62 -13.32 -31.59
N LEU A 401 -28.59 -14.17 -32.63
CA LEU A 401 -28.01 -13.83 -33.92
C LEU A 401 -28.81 -12.75 -34.66
N ASP A 402 -30.13 -12.77 -34.58
CA ASP A 402 -30.97 -11.84 -35.33
C ASP A 402 -30.89 -10.43 -34.72
N HIS A 403 -30.81 -10.34 -33.40
CA HIS A 403 -30.55 -9.07 -32.73
C HIS A 403 -29.15 -8.52 -33.05
N LEU A 404 -28.12 -9.38 -33.11
CA LEU A 404 -26.80 -8.98 -33.58
C LEU A 404 -26.84 -8.45 -35.00
N ARG A 405 -27.48 -9.16 -35.95
CA ARG A 405 -27.65 -8.70 -37.33
C ARG A 405 -28.35 -7.36 -37.42
N HIS A 406 -29.43 -7.18 -36.67
CA HIS A 406 -30.15 -5.92 -36.61
C HIS A 406 -29.25 -4.79 -36.10
N THR A 407 -28.54 -5.03 -34.99
CA THR A 407 -27.62 -4.06 -34.39
C THR A 407 -26.49 -3.67 -35.35
N LEU A 408 -25.83 -4.65 -35.97
CA LEU A 408 -24.74 -4.40 -36.91
C LEU A 408 -25.24 -3.72 -38.18
N GLY A 409 -26.44 -4.06 -38.66
CA GLY A 409 -27.07 -3.37 -39.80
C GLY A 409 -27.45 -1.93 -39.50
N GLN A 410 -27.94 -1.64 -38.29
CA GLN A 410 -28.32 -0.29 -37.87
C GLN A 410 -27.10 0.62 -37.68
N TYR A 411 -26.04 0.13 -37.03
CA TYR A 411 -24.91 0.97 -36.66
C TYR A 411 -23.73 0.90 -37.64
N ALA A 412 -23.69 -0.12 -38.50
CA ALA A 412 -22.64 -0.37 -39.49
C ALA A 412 -21.22 -0.18 -38.92
N PRO A 413 -20.83 -0.91 -37.84
CA PRO A 413 -19.52 -0.75 -37.23
C PRO A 413 -18.41 -1.20 -38.19
N GLN A 414 -17.30 -0.45 -38.22
CA GLN A 414 -16.11 -0.86 -38.95
C GLN A 414 -15.22 -1.79 -38.12
N VAL A 415 -15.26 -1.67 -36.79
CA VAL A 415 -14.49 -2.51 -35.88
C VAL A 415 -15.41 -3.13 -34.84
N VAL A 416 -15.30 -4.44 -34.62
CA VAL A 416 -15.99 -5.16 -33.56
C VAL A 416 -14.97 -5.79 -32.62
N PHE A 417 -15.05 -5.47 -31.33
CA PHE A 417 -14.37 -6.19 -30.27
C PHE A 417 -15.38 -7.11 -29.57
N HIS A 418 -15.11 -8.42 -29.57
CA HIS A 418 -15.97 -9.39 -28.91
C HIS A 418 -15.36 -9.79 -27.55
N ALA A 419 -15.94 -9.25 -26.47
CA ALA A 419 -15.50 -9.52 -25.09
C ALA A 419 -16.61 -10.14 -24.21
N ALA A 420 -17.77 -10.48 -24.79
CA ALA A 420 -18.86 -11.15 -24.08
C ALA A 420 -18.51 -12.61 -23.77
N ALA A 421 -18.00 -12.88 -22.56
CA ALA A 421 -17.63 -14.22 -22.13
C ALA A 421 -17.86 -14.48 -20.64
N PHE A 422 -18.16 -15.73 -20.29
CA PHE A 422 -18.01 -16.23 -18.93
C PHE A 422 -16.56 -16.64 -18.68
N LYS A 423 -15.90 -15.98 -17.72
CA LYS A 423 -14.45 -16.08 -17.47
C LYS A 423 -14.04 -16.74 -16.16
N HIS A 424 -14.98 -16.96 -15.23
CA HIS A 424 -14.68 -17.51 -13.90
C HIS A 424 -14.73 -19.05 -13.92
N VAL A 425 -13.58 -19.67 -14.20
CA VAL A 425 -13.48 -21.12 -14.46
C VAL A 425 -14.10 -21.99 -13.37
N PRO A 426 -13.78 -21.85 -12.06
CA PRO A 426 -14.36 -22.74 -11.04
C PRO A 426 -15.88 -22.68 -11.00
N LEU A 427 -16.45 -21.47 -11.07
CA LEU A 427 -17.91 -21.26 -11.08
C LEU A 427 -18.59 -21.87 -12.32
N MET A 428 -17.88 -21.86 -13.46
CA MET A 428 -18.43 -22.38 -14.71
C MET A 428 -18.34 -23.91 -14.80
N GLU A 429 -17.30 -24.52 -14.25
CA GLU A 429 -17.11 -25.97 -14.30
C GLU A 429 -17.99 -26.72 -13.30
N GLU A 430 -18.26 -26.14 -12.12
CA GLU A 430 -19.06 -26.73 -11.03
C GLU A 430 -20.59 -26.67 -11.28
N GLY A 431 -21.04 -26.75 -12.54
CA GLY A 431 -22.47 -26.90 -12.89
C GLY A 431 -23.01 -25.95 -13.96
N ASN A 432 -22.22 -25.00 -14.45
CA ASN A 432 -22.66 -24.01 -15.45
C ASN A 432 -21.99 -24.19 -16.82
N ALA A 433 -21.36 -25.34 -17.07
CA ALA A 433 -20.52 -25.57 -18.25
C ALA A 433 -21.30 -25.39 -19.57
N LEU A 434 -22.58 -25.79 -19.60
CA LEU A 434 -23.43 -25.58 -20.77
C LEU A 434 -23.68 -24.09 -21.05
N ALA A 435 -23.86 -23.27 -20.01
CA ALA A 435 -24.02 -21.83 -20.17
C ALA A 435 -22.73 -21.18 -20.69
N ALA A 436 -21.57 -21.62 -20.19
CA ALA A 436 -20.26 -21.21 -20.68
C ALA A 436 -20.05 -21.58 -22.16
N LEU A 437 -20.36 -22.82 -22.56
CA LEU A 437 -20.30 -23.26 -23.95
C LEU A 437 -21.23 -22.45 -24.86
N ARG A 438 -22.50 -22.28 -24.47
CA ARG A 438 -23.46 -21.49 -25.26
C ARG A 438 -23.01 -20.05 -25.42
N ASN A 439 -22.50 -19.40 -24.37
CA ASN A 439 -22.08 -18.02 -24.48
C ASN A 439 -20.75 -17.88 -25.26
N ASN A 440 -19.72 -18.60 -24.82
CA ASN A 440 -18.36 -18.39 -25.31
C ASN A 440 -18.10 -19.07 -26.66
N THR A 441 -18.87 -20.10 -27.03
CA THR A 441 -18.75 -20.77 -28.34
C THR A 441 -19.83 -20.30 -29.30
N LEU A 442 -21.12 -20.55 -28.98
CA LEU A 442 -22.21 -20.19 -29.89
C LEU A 442 -22.37 -18.67 -30.02
N GLY A 443 -22.28 -17.92 -28.91
CA GLY A 443 -22.32 -16.46 -28.94
C GLY A 443 -21.16 -15.85 -29.75
N THR A 444 -19.96 -16.41 -29.63
CA THR A 444 -18.81 -16.00 -30.45
C THR A 444 -19.04 -16.31 -31.93
N TYR A 445 -19.57 -17.49 -32.25
CA TYR A 445 -19.93 -17.86 -33.62
C TYR A 445 -20.96 -16.88 -34.21
N HIS A 446 -22.02 -16.54 -33.46
CA HIS A 446 -23.04 -15.59 -33.91
C HIS A 446 -22.47 -14.19 -34.12
N ALA A 447 -21.65 -13.68 -33.19
CA ALA A 447 -21.02 -12.37 -33.31
C ALA A 447 -20.09 -12.31 -34.54
N ALA A 448 -19.28 -13.34 -34.77
CA ALA A 448 -18.41 -13.43 -35.93
C ALA A 448 -19.19 -13.56 -37.25
N LEU A 449 -20.25 -14.37 -37.27
CA LEU A 449 -21.11 -14.55 -38.43
C LEU A 449 -21.81 -13.23 -38.81
N ALA A 450 -22.45 -12.57 -37.84
CA ALA A 450 -23.11 -11.28 -38.06
C ALA A 450 -22.11 -10.22 -38.53
N ALA A 451 -20.90 -10.19 -37.96
CA ALA A 451 -19.84 -9.28 -38.39
C ALA A 451 -19.39 -9.53 -39.84
N GLY A 452 -19.26 -10.80 -40.23
CA GLY A 452 -18.94 -11.19 -41.61
C GLY A 452 -20.04 -10.79 -42.59
N GLU A 453 -21.30 -11.03 -42.25
CA GLU A 453 -22.47 -10.64 -43.07
C GLU A 453 -22.58 -9.12 -43.23
N ALA A 454 -22.30 -8.37 -42.16
CA ALA A 454 -22.27 -6.90 -42.16
C ALA A 454 -20.99 -6.30 -42.77
N ARG A 455 -20.04 -7.14 -43.21
CA ARG A 455 -18.75 -6.74 -43.80
C ARG A 455 -17.94 -5.79 -42.91
N VAL A 456 -17.91 -6.08 -41.61
CA VAL A 456 -17.05 -5.37 -40.64
C VAL A 456 -15.59 -5.48 -41.08
N GLU A 457 -14.86 -4.36 -41.09
CA GLU A 457 -13.46 -4.30 -41.55
C GLU A 457 -12.54 -5.15 -40.66
N ARG A 458 -12.78 -5.14 -39.34
CA ARG A 458 -11.99 -5.90 -38.36
C ARG A 458 -12.84 -6.44 -37.22
N PHE A 459 -12.77 -7.75 -37.03
CA PHE A 459 -13.33 -8.45 -35.87
C PHE A 459 -12.20 -8.94 -34.97
N VAL A 460 -12.20 -8.53 -33.70
CA VAL A 460 -11.21 -8.92 -32.70
C VAL A 460 -11.89 -9.76 -31.64
N LEU A 461 -11.50 -11.03 -31.54
CA LEU A 461 -11.90 -11.94 -30.47
C LEU A 461 -10.93 -11.80 -29.29
N ILE A 462 -11.48 -11.61 -28.08
CA ILE A 462 -10.70 -11.50 -26.85
C ILE A 462 -10.75 -12.80 -26.06
#